data_AF-A0AB37FY45-F1
#
_entry.id   AF-A0AB37FY45-F1
#
_cell.length_a   1.000
_cell.length_b   1.000
_cell.length_c   1.000
_cell.angle_alpha   90.00
_cell.angle_beta   90.00
_cell.angle_gamma   90.00
#
_symmetry.space_group_name_H-M   'P 1'
#
loop_
_entity.id
_entity.type
_entity.pdbx_description
1 polymer ?
#
loop_
_entity_poly.entity_id
_entity_poly.type
_entity_poly.pdbx_seq_one_letter_code
_entity_poly.pdbx_strand_id
1 'polypeptide(L)'
;MDIKRLEIYHTPTEKSVICLCLNTDQFTVDCEQYIIDRYRHFTVNPKVRFYSRIDKLIDEIIREVKKPPFTFRMRLEKRHSITSKNILYEFQLFDRNSFKTDGLSEVIEQEYLRPEVDLVVIYTGIQGESKADTDDKGRFYGLKP
;
A
#
# COMPACT_ATOMS: atom_id res chain seq x y z
N MET A 1 -1.85 6.23 -13.45
CA MET A 1 -2.12 5.35 -12.30
C MET A 1 -1.92 3.93 -12.80
N ASP A 2 -0.97 3.21 -12.24
CA ASP A 2 -0.74 1.80 -12.59
C ASP A 2 -1.72 0.90 -11.82
N ILE A 3 -2.21 -0.14 -12.49
CA ILE A 3 -3.17 -1.10 -11.95
C ILE A 3 -2.69 -2.51 -12.29
N LYS A 4 -2.47 -3.32 -11.26
CA LYS A 4 -2.07 -4.71 -11.40
C LYS A 4 -3.12 -5.64 -10.80
N ARG A 5 -3.65 -6.55 -11.61
CA ARG A 5 -4.56 -7.61 -11.15
C ARG A 5 -3.74 -8.80 -10.65
N LEU A 6 -4.03 -9.24 -9.43
CA LEU A 6 -3.45 -10.43 -8.82
C LEU A 6 -4.55 -11.42 -8.52
N GLU A 7 -4.40 -12.65 -9.00
CA GLU A 7 -5.24 -13.76 -8.61
C GLU A 7 -4.45 -14.65 -7.65
N ILE A 8 -4.99 -14.84 -6.45
CA ILE A 8 -4.34 -15.60 -5.38
C ILE A 8 -5.26 -16.76 -5.03
N TYR A 9 -4.79 -17.98 -5.29
CA TYR A 9 -5.50 -19.19 -4.91
C TYR A 9 -5.25 -19.50 -3.43
N HIS A 10 -6.31 -19.44 -2.63
CA HIS A 10 -6.25 -19.76 -1.21
C HIS A 10 -6.59 -21.24 -1.00
N THR A 11 -5.55 -22.06 -0.85
CA THR A 11 -5.67 -23.52 -0.73
C THR A 11 -6.64 -23.97 0.36
N PRO A 12 -6.66 -23.41 1.59
CA PRO A 12 -7.57 -23.89 2.64
C PRO A 12 -9.06 -23.73 2.34
N THR A 13 -9.44 -22.77 1.49
CA THR A 13 -10.85 -22.54 1.13
C THR A 13 -11.17 -22.93 -0.31
N GLU A 14 -10.17 -23.37 -1.07
CA GLU A 14 -10.25 -23.68 -2.50
C GLU A 14 -10.82 -22.53 -3.36
N LYS A 15 -10.68 -21.29 -2.89
CA LYS A 15 -11.19 -20.10 -3.57
C LYS A 15 -10.04 -19.25 -4.11
N SER A 16 -10.22 -18.76 -5.33
CA SER A 16 -9.40 -17.65 -5.85
C SER A 16 -9.91 -16.34 -5.28
N VAL A 17 -9.00 -15.51 -4.79
CA VAL A 17 -9.24 -14.12 -4.41
C VAL A 17 -8.58 -13.23 -5.43
N ILE A 18 -9.36 -12.32 -6.01
CA ILE A 18 -8.89 -11.35 -6.99
C ILE A 18 -8.62 -10.03 -6.27
N CYS A 19 -7.35 -9.65 -6.24
CA CYS A 19 -6.86 -8.43 -5.64
C CYS A 19 -6.42 -7.44 -6.73
N LEU A 20 -6.98 -6.23 -6.69
CA LEU A 20 -6.57 -5.12 -7.54
C LEU A 20 -5.51 -4.28 -6.79
N CYS A 21 -4.28 -4.21 -7.28
CA CYS A 21 -3.23 -3.41 -6.68
C CYS A 21 -3.00 -2.14 -7.50
N LEU A 22 -3.09 -0.98 -6.86
CA LEU A 22 -2.94 0.33 -7.48
C LEU A 22 -1.62 0.97 -7.08
N ASN A 23 -1.04 1.75 -8.00
CA ASN A 23 0.21 2.49 -7.83
C ASN A 23 1.40 1.57 -7.51
N THR A 24 1.42 0.35 -8.07
CA THR A 24 2.51 -0.61 -7.81
C THR A 24 3.82 -0.21 -8.47
N ASP A 25 3.74 0.52 -9.59
CA ASP A 25 4.91 1.15 -10.21
C ASP A 25 5.55 2.21 -9.32
N GLN A 26 4.76 3.12 -8.71
CA GLN A 26 5.30 4.13 -7.81
C GLN A 26 5.93 3.49 -6.57
N PHE A 27 5.27 2.49 -6.00
CA PHE A 27 5.85 1.70 -4.91
C PHE A 27 7.19 1.06 -5.31
N THR A 28 7.28 0.56 -6.54
CA THR A 28 8.51 -0.03 -7.08
C THR A 28 9.61 1.01 -7.20
N VAL A 29 9.32 2.19 -7.76
CA VAL A 29 10.27 3.31 -7.87
C VAL A 29 10.77 3.72 -6.49
N ASP A 30 9.86 3.89 -5.53
CA ASP A 30 10.20 4.26 -4.16
C ASP A 30 11.06 3.18 -3.48
N CYS A 31 10.82 1.90 -3.76
CA CYS A 31 11.70 0.83 -3.25
C CYS A 31 13.12 0.95 -3.83
N GLU A 32 13.25 1.16 -5.14
CA GLU A 32 14.55 1.26 -5.80
C GLU A 32 15.31 2.53 -5.41
N GLN A 33 14.60 3.62 -5.10
CA GLN A 33 15.18 4.89 -4.65
C GLN A 33 15.84 4.77 -3.27
N TYR A 34 15.23 4.02 -2.35
CA TYR A 34 15.67 4.02 -0.96
C TYR A 34 16.55 2.84 -0.55
N ILE A 35 16.57 1.75 -1.32
CA ILE A 35 17.35 0.56 -0.98
C ILE A 35 18.81 0.69 -1.43
N ILE A 36 19.73 0.19 -0.60
CA ILE A 36 21.14 0.06 -1.01
C ILE A 36 21.24 -1.01 -2.10
N ASP A 37 21.93 -0.71 -3.20
CA ASP A 37 22.05 -1.55 -4.41
C ASP A 37 22.30 -3.04 -4.12
N ARG A 38 23.24 -3.34 -3.21
CA ARG A 38 23.59 -4.72 -2.85
C ARG A 38 22.42 -5.54 -2.29
N TYR A 39 21.36 -4.89 -1.82
CA TYR A 39 20.18 -5.52 -1.22
C TYR A 39 18.96 -5.58 -2.16
N ARG A 40 19.06 -5.08 -3.41
CA ARG A 40 17.93 -5.00 -4.35
C ARG A 40 17.21 -6.32 -4.58
N HIS A 41 17.96 -7.42 -4.71
CA HIS A 41 17.40 -8.74 -5.03
C HIS A 41 17.12 -9.60 -3.80
N PHE A 42 17.28 -9.05 -2.59
CA PHE A 42 17.07 -9.79 -1.35
C PHE A 42 15.68 -9.54 -0.78
N THR A 43 15.19 -10.47 0.03
CA THR A 43 13.86 -10.41 0.68
C THR A 43 13.69 -9.23 1.64
N VAL A 44 14.78 -8.56 2.01
CA VAL A 44 14.75 -7.31 2.77
C VAL A 44 14.16 -6.15 1.97
N ASN A 45 14.20 -6.23 0.63
CA ASN A 45 13.54 -5.29 -0.27
C ASN A 45 12.02 -5.46 -0.19
N PRO A 46 11.24 -4.45 0.23
CA PRO A 46 9.78 -4.52 0.29
C PRO A 46 9.15 -4.94 -1.04
N LYS A 47 9.69 -4.51 -2.18
CA LYS A 47 9.22 -4.92 -3.52
C LYS A 47 9.25 -6.44 -3.71
N VAL A 48 10.33 -7.10 -3.31
CA VAL A 48 10.51 -8.55 -3.49
C VAL A 48 9.51 -9.35 -2.66
N ARG A 49 9.18 -8.88 -1.45
CA ARG A 49 8.27 -9.58 -0.53
C ARG A 49 6.83 -9.07 -0.57
N PHE A 50 6.48 -8.17 -1.49
CA PHE A 50 5.13 -7.59 -1.59
C PHE A 50 4.07 -8.68 -1.77
N TYR A 51 4.23 -9.57 -2.76
CA TYR A 51 3.28 -10.66 -3.02
C TYR A 51 3.09 -11.59 -1.82
N SER A 52 4.17 -11.98 -1.16
CA SER A 52 4.09 -12.79 0.07
C SER A 52 3.37 -12.05 1.20
N ARG A 53 3.47 -10.72 1.25
CA ARG A 53 2.71 -9.94 2.24
C ARG A 53 1.22 -9.91 1.92
N ILE A 54 0.85 -9.73 0.66
CA ILE A 54 -0.56 -9.76 0.22
C ILE A 54 -1.19 -11.12 0.50
N ASP A 55 -0.51 -12.21 0.13
CA ASP A 55 -0.96 -13.58 0.39
C ASP A 55 -1.28 -13.82 1.88
N LYS A 56 -0.39 -13.41 2.78
CA LYS A 56 -0.62 -13.47 4.23
C LYS A 56 -1.80 -12.60 4.68
N LEU A 57 -1.96 -11.41 4.11
CA LEU A 57 -3.09 -10.55 4.46
C LEU A 57 -4.42 -11.16 4.02
N ILE A 58 -4.44 -11.85 2.88
CA ILE A 58 -5.63 -12.56 2.40
C ILE A 58 -5.99 -13.71 3.35
N ASP A 59 -5.02 -14.52 3.76
CA ASP A 59 -5.25 -15.58 4.78
C ASP A 59 -5.76 -14.97 6.11
N GLU A 60 -5.18 -13.87 6.58
CA GLU A 60 -5.66 -13.13 7.77
C GLU A 60 -7.11 -12.62 7.62
N ILE A 61 -7.49 -12.16 6.41
CA ILE A 61 -8.86 -11.67 6.13
C ILE A 61 -9.85 -12.83 6.05
N ILE A 62 -9.51 -13.92 5.34
CA ILE A 62 -10.36 -15.10 5.19
C ILE A 62 -10.63 -15.76 6.55
N ARG A 63 -9.64 -15.75 7.45
CA ARG A 63 -9.79 -16.24 8.83
C ARG A 63 -10.46 -15.24 9.78
N GLU A 64 -10.97 -14.13 9.25
CA GLU A 64 -11.60 -13.03 10.00
C GLU A 64 -10.71 -12.39 11.09
N VAL A 65 -9.39 -12.59 11.03
CA VAL A 65 -8.43 -11.95 11.94
C VAL A 65 -8.33 -10.45 11.65
N LYS A 66 -8.51 -10.07 10.38
CA LYS A 66 -8.60 -8.67 9.93
C LYS A 66 -9.85 -8.43 9.11
N LYS A 67 -10.43 -7.25 9.27
CA LYS A 67 -11.61 -6.81 8.54
C LYS A 67 -11.27 -5.52 7.78
N PRO A 68 -11.31 -5.54 6.43
CA PRO A 68 -11.21 -4.33 5.63
C PRO A 68 -12.34 -3.34 5.99
N PRO A 69 -12.13 -2.02 5.80
CA PRO A 69 -10.91 -1.40 5.30
C PRO A 69 -9.84 -1.22 6.40
N PHE A 70 -8.56 -1.36 6.05
CA PHE A 70 -7.47 -1.06 6.98
C PHE A 70 -6.19 -0.60 6.27
N THR A 71 -5.36 0.14 7.00
CA THR A 71 -4.01 0.53 6.57
C THR A 71 -2.99 -0.51 7.03
N PHE A 72 -2.04 -0.86 6.18
CA PHE A 72 -0.87 -1.63 6.54
C PHE A 72 0.41 -1.00 6.01
N ARG A 73 1.54 -1.38 6.60
CA ARG A 73 2.85 -0.82 6.24
C ARG A 73 3.87 -1.91 5.99
N MET A 74 4.77 -1.65 5.06
CA MET A 74 5.98 -2.44 4.83
C MET A 74 7.20 -1.60 5.21
N ARG A 75 8.13 -2.18 5.97
CA ARG A 75 9.29 -1.46 6.51
C ARG A 75 10.58 -1.89 5.83
N LEU A 76 11.33 -0.94 5.26
CA LEU A 76 12.74 -1.12 4.94
C LEU A 76 13.57 -0.69 6.15
N GLU A 77 14.38 -1.60 6.68
CA GLU A 77 15.22 -1.33 7.84
C GLU A 77 16.35 -0.34 7.51
N LYS A 78 16.68 0.53 8.47
CA LYS A 78 17.74 1.55 8.35
C LYS A 78 19.07 1.03 7.81
N ARG A 79 19.45 -0.21 8.15
CA ARG A 79 20.71 -0.86 7.71
C ARG A 79 20.73 -1.28 6.24
N HIS A 80 19.57 -1.30 5.58
CA HIS A 80 19.42 -1.62 4.16
C HIS A 80 18.99 -0.40 3.33
N SER A 81 18.81 0.75 3.99
CA SER A 81 18.36 2.01 3.39
C SER A 81 19.55 2.93 3.11
N ILE A 82 19.55 3.62 1.97
CA ILE A 82 20.60 4.59 1.62
C ILE A 82 20.61 5.80 2.55
N THR A 83 19.47 6.13 3.18
CA THR A 83 19.33 7.29 4.07
C THR A 83 19.68 6.97 5.52
N SER A 84 20.07 5.72 5.84
CA SER A 84 20.27 5.24 7.21
C SER A 84 19.05 5.44 8.13
N LYS A 85 17.85 5.57 7.55
CA LYS A 85 16.57 5.69 8.24
C LYS A 85 15.66 4.51 7.89
N ASN A 86 14.74 4.19 8.78
CA ASN A 86 13.67 3.25 8.46
C ASN A 86 12.71 3.92 7.47
N ILE A 87 12.40 3.24 6.38
CA ILE A 87 11.42 3.71 5.39
C ILE A 87 10.16 2.88 5.56
N LEU A 88 9.01 3.55 5.67
CA LEU A 88 7.70 2.92 5.86
C LEU A 88 6.86 3.17 4.62
N TYR A 89 6.65 2.14 3.83
CA TYR A 89 5.78 2.15 2.66
C TYR A 89 4.35 1.85 3.13
N GLU A 90 3.43 2.78 2.93
CA GLU A 90 2.07 2.70 3.41
C GLU A 90 1.09 2.28 2.31
N PHE A 91 0.14 1.43 2.71
CA PHE A 91 -0.88 0.90 1.84
C PHE A 91 -2.24 0.93 2.55
N GLN A 92 -3.29 1.16 1.79
CA GLN A 92 -4.66 0.96 2.22
C GLN A 92 -5.23 -0.28 1.54
N LEU A 93 -5.97 -1.08 2.29
CA LEU A 93 -6.65 -2.27 1.80
C LEU A 93 -8.14 -2.12 2.05
N PHE A 94 -8.93 -2.34 1.01
CA PHE A 94 -10.38 -2.27 1.01
C PHE A 94 -10.97 -3.59 0.53
N ASP A 95 -12.15 -3.92 1.05
CA ASP A 95 -13.02 -4.90 0.41
C ASP A 95 -13.91 -4.22 -0.63
N ARG A 96 -14.61 -5.02 -1.43
CA ARG A 96 -15.53 -4.51 -2.45
C ARG A 96 -16.59 -3.54 -1.90
N ASN A 97 -17.04 -3.71 -0.66
CA ASN A 97 -18.12 -2.91 -0.10
C ASN A 97 -17.63 -1.55 0.39
N SER A 98 -16.52 -1.55 1.13
CA SER A 98 -15.87 -0.35 1.65
C SER A 98 -15.28 0.52 0.55
N PHE A 99 -14.72 -0.09 -0.50
CA PHE A 99 -14.11 0.67 -1.59
C PHE A 99 -15.12 1.56 -2.36
N LYS A 100 -16.35 1.08 -2.56
CA LYS A 100 -17.42 1.85 -3.23
C LYS A 100 -17.80 3.15 -2.50
N THR A 101 -17.46 3.26 -1.22
CA THR A 101 -17.90 4.36 -0.37
C THR A 101 -16.88 5.50 -0.33
N ASP A 102 -15.66 5.31 -0.87
CA ASP A 102 -14.51 6.19 -0.60
C ASP A 102 -14.22 7.27 -1.67
N GLY A 103 -15.13 7.55 -2.61
CA GLY A 103 -15.01 8.67 -3.59
C GLY A 103 -13.89 8.55 -4.64
N LEU A 104 -12.81 7.80 -4.36
CA LEU A 104 -11.87 7.24 -5.33
C LEU A 104 -12.55 6.26 -6.29
N SER A 105 -13.79 5.87 -5.98
CA SER A 105 -14.55 4.89 -6.73
C SER A 105 -14.94 5.38 -8.12
N GLU A 106 -15.25 6.65 -8.38
CA GLU A 106 -15.76 7.06 -9.72
C GLU A 106 -14.77 6.79 -10.87
N VAL A 107 -13.47 7.01 -10.66
CA VAL A 107 -12.42 6.77 -11.67
C VAL A 107 -12.10 5.28 -11.82
N ILE A 108 -12.27 4.49 -10.75
CA ILE A 108 -11.92 3.06 -10.72
C ILE A 108 -13.14 2.17 -11.06
N GLU A 109 -14.35 2.64 -10.76
CA GLU A 109 -15.64 2.02 -11.05
C GLU A 109 -15.95 2.01 -12.54
N GLN A 110 -15.64 3.09 -13.27
CA GLN A 110 -15.96 3.16 -14.69
C GLN A 110 -15.08 2.29 -15.58
N GLU A 111 -13.82 2.02 -15.21
CA GLU A 111 -12.95 1.19 -16.04
C GLU A 111 -12.74 -0.26 -15.53
N TYR A 112 -12.79 -0.57 -14.23
CA TYR A 112 -12.17 -1.84 -13.75
C TYR A 112 -12.89 -2.65 -12.66
N LEU A 113 -13.94 -2.15 -12.00
CA LEU A 113 -14.72 -2.96 -11.05
C LEU A 113 -15.78 -3.81 -11.77
N ARG A 114 -15.31 -4.75 -12.61
CA ARG A 114 -16.11 -5.91 -12.99
C ARG A 114 -16.51 -6.69 -11.73
N PRO A 115 -17.60 -7.48 -11.74
CA PRO A 115 -18.08 -8.24 -10.58
C PRO A 115 -17.11 -9.25 -9.96
N GLU A 116 -15.88 -9.32 -10.45
CA GLU A 116 -14.84 -10.30 -10.16
C GLU A 116 -13.78 -9.81 -9.15
N VAL A 117 -13.79 -8.55 -8.69
CA VAL A 117 -12.77 -8.06 -7.73
C VAL A 117 -13.25 -8.19 -6.29
N ASP A 118 -12.45 -8.87 -5.47
CA ASP A 118 -12.73 -9.10 -4.05
C ASP A 118 -12.11 -8.02 -3.14
N LEU A 119 -10.85 -7.66 -3.43
CA LEU A 119 -10.04 -6.75 -2.62
C LEU A 119 -9.35 -5.69 -3.48
N VAL A 120 -9.13 -4.52 -2.90
CA VAL A 120 -8.38 -3.41 -3.51
C VAL A 120 -7.26 -3.00 -2.57
N VAL A 121 -6.03 -2.93 -3.08
CA VAL A 121 -4.83 -2.50 -2.34
C VAL A 121 -4.24 -1.28 -3.02
N ILE A 122 -4.11 -0.18 -2.29
CA ILE A 122 -3.64 1.10 -2.83
C ILE A 122 -2.35 1.48 -2.11
N TYR A 123 -1.28 1.67 -2.86
CA TYR A 123 -0.09 2.32 -2.32
C TYR A 123 -0.33 3.82 -2.14
N THR A 124 -0.17 4.33 -0.91
CA THR A 124 -0.43 5.73 -0.55
C THR A 124 0.85 6.58 -0.43
N GLY A 125 2.02 5.94 -0.42
CA GLY A 125 3.32 6.63 -0.37
C GLY A 125 4.19 6.20 0.82
N ILE A 126 5.25 6.96 1.03
CA ILE A 126 6.17 6.77 2.16
C ILE A 126 5.71 7.62 3.34
N GLN A 127 5.55 7.00 4.49
CA GLN A 127 5.24 7.71 5.72
C GLN A 127 6.48 8.48 6.20
N GLY A 128 6.33 9.80 6.38
CA GLY A 128 7.37 10.68 6.93
C GLY A 128 8.04 11.59 5.90
N GLU A 129 7.69 11.49 4.62
CA GLU A 129 7.86 12.61 3.69
C GLU A 129 6.59 13.45 3.74
N SER A 130 6.50 14.32 4.75
CA SER A 130 5.69 15.52 4.59
C SER A 130 6.18 16.18 3.29
N LYS A 131 5.25 16.41 2.34
CA LYS A 131 5.46 17.36 1.24
C LYS A 131 6.14 18.57 1.87
N ALA A 132 7.31 18.94 1.34
CA ALA A 132 8.09 20.05 1.82
C ALA A 132 7.17 21.17 2.31
N ASP A 133 7.39 21.60 3.54
CA ASP A 133 6.82 22.83 4.08
C ASP A 133 7.02 23.91 3.02
N THR A 134 5.98 24.20 2.24
CA THR A 134 5.85 25.50 1.62
C THR A 134 5.72 26.44 2.79
N ASP A 135 6.86 27.05 3.08
CA ASP A 135 7.12 28.25 3.84
C ASP A 135 6.01 29.28 3.60
N ASP A 136 4.85 29.10 4.24
CA ASP A 136 3.81 30.11 4.29
C ASP A 136 3.99 30.84 5.62
N LYS A 137 4.62 32.02 5.51
CA LYS A 137 4.67 33.03 6.55
C LYS A 137 3.26 33.55 6.85
N GLY A 138 2.43 32.72 7.47
CA GLY A 138 1.15 33.11 8.03
C GLY A 138 1.32 33.53 9.48
N ARG A 139 1.70 34.79 9.70
CA ARG A 139 1.53 35.45 11.01
C ARG A 139 0.07 35.35 11.44
N PHE A 140 -0.20 34.64 12.54
CA PHE A 140 -1.37 34.94 13.38
C PHE A 140 -0.94 35.02 14.84
N TYR A 141 -1.02 36.23 15.37
CA TYR A 141 -0.94 36.54 16.79
C TYR A 141 -2.27 36.20 17.47
N GLY A 142 -2.18 35.69 18.69
CA GLY A 142 -3.27 35.62 19.68
C GLY A 142 -3.59 34.18 20.09
N LEU A 143 -3.77 33.82 21.36
CA LEU A 143 -3.80 34.55 22.63
C LEU A 143 -3.47 33.53 23.74
N LYS A 144 -2.88 33.99 24.84
CA LYS A 144 -2.90 33.33 26.15
C LYS A 144 -3.02 34.42 27.22
N PRO A 145 -3.55 34.10 28.40
CA PRO A 145 -4.83 33.44 28.71
C PRO A 145 -5.98 34.46 28.81
#